data_AF-A0A6A6Z6P6-F1
#
_entry.id   AF-A0A6A6Z6P6-F1
#
_cell.length_a   1.000
_cell.length_b   1.000
_cell.length_c   1.000
_cell.angle_alpha   90.00
_cell.angle_beta   90.00
_cell.angle_gamma   90.00
#
_symmetry.space_group_name_H-M   'P 1'
#
loop_
_entity.id
_entity.type
_entity.pdbx_description
1 polymer ?
#
loop_
_entity_poly.entity_id
_entity_poly.type
_entity_poly.pdbx_seq_one_letter_code
_entity_poly.pdbx_strand_id
1 'polypeptide(L)'
;MASAAPQELKATELYNRLQNEQQVVKDFWVHIDSSSPLEKYPAKQHAQRVAQKLKASKGLIYLPGAPTEYEEDSDQPKPFRQRRYFYYLSGVNETDCHLAYDINEDTLTLFIPKIDPTTVIWNGRGSTRAEAFDKYDVDEVHFTTSVSNFVKAWPLSHEGDIYILHPDQAAIPGQEKHPRVDHEKLQLAINSARMIKDSHEIGLIRKANEITAKAHREVLLNILKFKNESQVEAIFLDACVAEGAKHQAYEVIAASGVNASTLHYIKNDEPLKGRQMMCLDAGCEWECYASDVTRSFPLSGSWPSKEAKQIYDLVQTMQNCCIKRLAPRVRYLDLHILAHQIAIGGLLALGILHNGSPEEIYRAGTSRAFFPHGLGHHIGLEVHDIGQRELMSLSEDEIFDSSNAQASSKYSPNYHLPVFNSGLCLSPTDPQSPALEEGMIVTVEPGIYFSLYALETLYLPSPVHSKYINKDVLSRYIPVGGVRIEDDILITARGYQNLTTAPKGEEMLNIIKSEAKRNAPEKDASITTTAPVGRFGKSSLETFVEPSQPSPLMQKPAPRMRGTDACRYCRTRKVGNTMILWTSNDLLEHLLISTVTMLSPSNTR
;
A
#
# COMPACT_ATOMS: atom_id res chain seq x y z
N MET A 1 56.36 -34.20 -50.91
CA MET A 1 56.96 -34.76 -49.67
C MET A 1 57.11 -33.59 -48.71
N ALA A 2 56.56 -33.52 -47.50
CA ALA A 2 55.77 -34.45 -46.72
C ALA A 2 54.77 -33.64 -45.86
N SER A 3 53.64 -34.26 -45.50
CA SER A 3 52.63 -33.75 -44.57
C SER A 3 53.20 -33.58 -43.16
N ALA A 4 53.02 -32.42 -42.54
CA ALA A 4 53.19 -32.24 -41.11
C ALA A 4 51.81 -32.32 -40.42
N ALA A 5 51.69 -33.24 -39.46
CA ALA A 5 50.51 -33.48 -38.65
C ALA A 5 50.19 -32.28 -37.72
N PRO A 6 48.94 -32.13 -37.24
CA PRO A 6 48.62 -31.14 -36.22
C PRO A 6 49.33 -31.52 -34.90
N GLN A 7 50.12 -30.60 -34.33
CA GLN A 7 50.65 -30.75 -32.98
C GLN A 7 49.51 -30.70 -31.96
N GLU A 8 49.31 -31.78 -31.21
CA GLU A 8 48.51 -31.76 -29.99
C GLU A 8 49.13 -30.78 -28.97
N LEU A 9 48.44 -29.67 -28.73
CA LEU A 9 48.73 -28.77 -27.60
C LEU A 9 48.42 -29.52 -26.31
N LYS A 10 49.46 -29.90 -25.57
CA LYS A 10 49.31 -30.51 -24.24
C LYS A 10 48.67 -29.50 -23.29
N ALA A 11 47.64 -29.91 -22.56
CA ALA A 11 46.88 -29.06 -21.64
C ALA A 11 47.76 -28.29 -20.62
N THR A 12 48.94 -28.81 -20.29
CA THR A 12 49.94 -28.17 -19.43
C THR A 12 50.63 -26.95 -20.05
N GLU A 13 50.83 -26.92 -21.38
CA GLU A 13 51.35 -25.71 -22.06
C GLU A 13 50.30 -24.60 -22.18
N LEU A 14 49.03 -24.97 -22.33
CA LEU A 14 47.91 -24.03 -22.30
C LEU A 14 47.73 -23.43 -20.90
N TYR A 15 47.84 -24.26 -19.85
CA TYR A 15 47.79 -23.83 -18.44
C TYR A 15 48.91 -22.84 -18.10
N ASN A 16 50.14 -23.10 -18.54
CA ASN A 16 51.28 -22.20 -18.31
C ASN A 16 51.20 -20.91 -19.13
N ARG A 17 50.60 -20.94 -20.34
CA ARG A 17 50.30 -19.73 -21.11
C ARG A 17 49.26 -18.84 -20.42
N LEU A 18 48.21 -19.44 -19.84
CA LEU A 18 47.18 -18.72 -19.09
C LEU A 18 47.69 -18.15 -17.75
N GLN A 19 48.68 -18.78 -17.12
CA GLN A 19 49.32 -18.26 -15.90
C GLN A 19 50.27 -17.07 -16.20
N ASN A 20 50.89 -17.04 -17.37
CA ASN A 20 51.79 -15.94 -17.79
C ASN A 20 51.09 -14.77 -18.49
N GLU A 21 49.78 -14.86 -18.76
CA GLU A 21 48.92 -13.74 -19.17
C GLU A 21 48.24 -13.04 -17.97
N GLN A 22 48.80 -13.15 -16.77
CA GLN A 22 48.50 -12.25 -15.64
C GLN A 22 49.14 -10.86 -15.83
N GLN A 23 48.93 -10.24 -17.00
CA GLN A 23 49.29 -8.84 -17.20
C GLN A 23 48.21 -8.09 -17.97
N VAL A 24 47.69 -7.08 -17.27
CA VAL A 24 46.75 -6.04 -17.69
C VAL A 24 45.28 -6.46 -17.69
N VAL A 25 44.70 -6.58 -16.49
CA VAL A 25 43.32 -6.12 -16.31
C VAL A 25 43.33 -4.65 -16.69
N LYS A 26 42.83 -4.32 -17.89
CA LYS A 26 42.50 -2.93 -18.20
C LYS A 26 41.29 -2.59 -17.35
N ASP A 27 41.50 -1.84 -16.28
CA ASP A 27 40.40 -1.21 -15.56
C ASP A 27 39.71 -0.26 -16.54
N PHE A 28 38.52 -0.65 -16.99
CA PHE A 28 37.66 0.21 -17.77
C PHE A 28 36.88 1.08 -16.78
N TRP A 29 37.32 2.33 -16.66
CA TRP A 29 36.59 3.35 -15.90
C TRP A 29 35.48 3.90 -16.80
N VAL A 30 34.24 3.60 -16.45
CA VAL A 30 33.08 4.30 -17.01
C VAL A 30 32.82 5.48 -16.10
N HIS A 31 33.08 6.69 -16.58
CA HIS A 31 32.55 7.89 -15.93
C HIS A 31 31.08 8.03 -16.30
N ILE A 32 30.23 7.89 -15.29
CA ILE A 32 28.80 8.18 -15.37
C ILE A 32 28.62 9.53 -14.65
N ASP A 33 28.39 10.59 -15.41
CA ASP A 33 27.93 11.85 -14.85
C ASP A 33 26.44 11.72 -14.56
N SER A 34 26.07 11.62 -13.28
CA SER A 34 24.67 11.76 -12.86
C SER A 34 24.34 13.24 -12.63
N SER A 35 23.16 13.66 -13.06
CA SER A 35 22.65 15.02 -12.85
C SER A 35 22.28 15.32 -11.38
N SER A 36 22.39 14.33 -10.50
CA SER A 36 22.15 14.39 -9.06
C SER A 36 23.19 13.53 -8.36
N PRO A 37 23.69 13.88 -7.15
CA PRO A 37 24.49 12.95 -6.36
C PRO A 37 23.77 11.60 -6.24
N LEU A 38 24.52 10.50 -6.27
CA LEU A 38 24.03 9.19 -5.81
C LEU A 38 23.81 9.31 -4.30
N GLU A 39 22.66 9.85 -3.92
CA GLU A 39 22.27 10.00 -2.52
C GLU A 39 21.89 8.63 -1.98
N LYS A 40 22.75 8.07 -1.13
CA LYS A 40 22.44 6.85 -0.39
C LYS A 40 21.28 7.13 0.56
N TYR A 41 20.51 6.08 0.88
CA TYR A 41 19.58 6.13 1.99
C TYR A 41 20.33 6.57 3.27
N PRO A 42 19.85 7.58 4.03
CA PRO A 42 20.59 8.19 5.14
C PRO A 42 20.55 7.35 6.43
N ALA A 43 20.93 6.08 6.33
CA ALA A 43 20.89 5.09 7.40
C ALA A 43 21.69 5.53 8.64
N LYS A 44 22.87 6.13 8.44
CA LYS A 44 23.71 6.60 9.54
C LYS A 44 23.04 7.71 10.34
N GLN A 45 22.47 8.68 9.64
CA GLN A 45 21.71 9.77 10.26
C GLN A 45 20.49 9.21 11.02
N HIS A 46 19.81 8.20 10.48
CA HIS A 46 18.67 7.56 11.14
C HIS A 46 19.09 6.88 12.44
N ALA A 47 20.19 6.12 12.43
CA ALA A 47 20.74 5.48 13.62
C ALA A 47 21.10 6.51 14.71
N GLN A 48 21.73 7.63 14.33
CA GLN A 48 22.02 8.74 15.23
C GLN A 48 20.74 9.39 15.82
N ARG A 49 19.71 9.63 14.99
CA ARG A 49 18.39 10.13 15.44
C ARG A 49 17.75 9.18 16.46
N VAL A 50 17.81 7.87 16.21
CA VAL A 50 17.27 6.86 17.12
C VAL A 50 18.02 6.84 18.45
N ALA A 51 19.36 6.90 18.44
CA ALA A 51 20.14 6.99 19.67
C ALA A 51 19.83 8.24 20.50
N GLN A 52 19.60 9.38 19.84
CA GLN A 52 19.12 10.61 20.50
C GLN A 52 17.75 10.40 21.13
N LYS A 53 16.80 9.74 20.44
CA LYS A 53 15.47 9.42 20.98
C LYS A 53 15.52 8.39 22.11
N LEU A 54 16.49 7.46 22.09
CA LEU A 54 16.78 6.54 23.19
C LEU A 54 17.34 7.24 24.42
N LYS A 55 17.88 8.47 24.27
CA LYS A 55 18.63 9.18 25.31
C LYS A 55 19.83 8.35 25.82
N ALA A 56 20.42 7.55 24.93
CA ALA A 56 21.57 6.71 25.22
C ALA A 56 22.83 7.32 24.57
N SER A 57 23.92 7.42 25.34
CA SER A 57 25.24 7.82 24.84
C SER A 57 26.18 6.62 24.64
N LYS A 58 25.77 5.45 25.12
CA LYS A 58 26.49 4.18 25.02
C LYS A 58 25.47 3.05 24.86
N GLY A 59 25.85 1.96 24.21
CA GLY A 59 24.97 0.83 23.94
C GLY A 59 25.09 0.36 22.50
N LEU A 60 24.51 -0.82 22.24
CA LEU A 60 24.48 -1.43 20.92
C LEU A 60 23.03 -1.60 20.48
N ILE A 61 22.63 -0.96 19.39
CA ILE A 61 21.35 -1.30 18.74
C ILE A 61 21.61 -2.48 17.81
N TYR A 62 20.82 -3.54 17.93
CA TYR A 62 20.92 -4.71 17.05
C TYR A 62 19.55 -5.06 16.46
N LEU A 63 19.51 -5.19 15.13
CA LEU A 63 18.29 -5.50 14.38
C LEU A 63 18.56 -6.59 13.33
N PRO A 64 17.87 -7.74 13.40
CA PRO A 64 17.82 -8.67 12.29
C PRO A 64 16.82 -8.20 11.22
N GLY A 65 17.25 -8.24 9.96
CA GLY A 65 16.37 -8.10 8.80
C GLY A 65 15.40 -9.27 8.66
N ALA A 66 14.52 -9.18 7.67
CA ALA A 66 13.59 -10.25 7.34
C ALA A 66 14.36 -11.46 6.80
N PRO A 67 14.13 -12.66 7.35
CA PRO A 67 14.72 -13.89 6.82
C PRO A 67 14.05 -14.29 5.51
N THR A 68 14.72 -15.12 4.72
CA THR A 68 14.07 -15.89 3.67
C THR A 68 13.12 -16.90 4.30
N GLU A 69 11.83 -16.84 3.94
CA GLU A 69 10.80 -17.80 4.37
C GLU A 69 10.24 -18.56 3.18
N TYR A 70 9.79 -19.79 3.43
CA TYR A 70 9.15 -20.66 2.46
C TYR A 70 7.71 -20.95 2.87
N GLU A 71 6.86 -21.23 1.88
CA GLU A 71 5.51 -21.73 2.14
C GLU A 71 5.57 -23.06 2.89
N GLU A 72 4.58 -23.34 3.73
CA GLU A 72 4.54 -24.57 4.52
C GLU A 72 4.58 -25.81 3.61
N ASP A 73 5.49 -26.74 3.91
CA ASP A 73 5.75 -27.96 3.14
C ASP A 73 6.09 -27.73 1.64
N SER A 74 6.65 -26.56 1.29
CA SER A 74 7.01 -26.18 -0.08
C SER A 74 8.44 -25.64 -0.20
N ASP A 75 9.06 -25.80 -1.37
CA ASP A 75 10.31 -25.13 -1.76
C ASP A 75 10.07 -23.75 -2.40
N GLN A 76 8.81 -23.29 -2.45
CA GLN A 76 8.45 -21.96 -2.93
C GLN A 76 8.70 -20.90 -1.85
N PRO A 77 9.54 -19.87 -2.09
CA PRO A 77 9.73 -18.79 -1.15
C PRO A 77 8.46 -17.94 -1.06
N LYS A 78 8.14 -17.50 0.16
CA LYS A 78 7.10 -16.48 0.37
C LYS A 78 7.54 -15.16 -0.29
N PRO A 79 6.59 -14.33 -0.77
CA PRO A 79 6.93 -12.99 -1.23
C PRO A 79 7.68 -12.21 -0.15
N PHE A 80 8.91 -11.80 -0.46
CA PHE A 80 9.76 -11.09 0.48
C PHE A 80 9.24 -9.68 0.76
N ARG A 81 9.16 -9.33 2.05
CA ARG A 81 8.94 -7.97 2.56
C ARG A 81 9.93 -7.73 3.69
N GLN A 82 10.65 -6.61 3.64
CA GLN A 82 11.61 -6.26 4.67
C GLN A 82 10.92 -5.77 5.95
N ARG A 83 11.54 -6.04 7.11
CA ARG A 83 11.14 -5.47 8.39
C ARG A 83 11.36 -3.95 8.40
N ARG A 84 10.32 -3.16 8.64
CA ARG A 84 10.40 -1.69 8.53
C ARG A 84 11.37 -1.03 9.50
N TYR A 85 11.51 -1.54 10.72
CA TYR A 85 12.46 -1.00 11.69
C TYR A 85 13.91 -1.25 11.26
N PHE A 86 14.20 -2.45 10.71
CA PHE A 86 15.51 -2.75 10.12
C PHE A 86 15.77 -1.87 8.89
N TYR A 87 14.79 -1.76 8.00
CA TYR A 87 14.90 -0.91 6.81
C TYR A 87 15.14 0.56 7.18
N TYR A 88 14.43 1.08 8.18
CA TYR A 88 14.61 2.47 8.64
C TYR A 88 16.05 2.78 9.07
N LEU A 89 16.78 1.84 9.69
CA LEU A 89 18.15 2.07 10.14
C LEU A 89 19.21 1.67 9.11
N SER A 90 18.83 1.10 7.96
CA SER A 90 19.80 0.52 7.02
C SER A 90 19.60 0.88 5.54
N GLY A 91 18.36 1.12 5.11
CA GLY A 91 17.97 1.16 3.69
C GLY A 91 18.10 -0.18 2.97
N VAL A 92 18.41 -1.28 3.68
CA VAL A 92 18.73 -2.57 3.08
C VAL A 92 17.46 -3.37 2.78
N ASN A 93 17.24 -3.67 1.50
CA ASN A 93 16.13 -4.51 1.03
C ASN A 93 16.61 -5.87 0.48
N GLU A 94 17.60 -6.46 1.16
CA GLU A 94 18.10 -7.82 0.91
C GLU A 94 17.70 -8.74 2.08
N THR A 95 17.44 -10.01 1.79
CA THR A 95 17.07 -11.02 2.80
C THR A 95 18.24 -11.34 3.71
N ASP A 96 17.94 -11.89 4.89
CA ASP A 96 18.91 -12.55 5.77
C ASP A 96 20.08 -11.64 6.21
N CYS A 97 19.89 -10.32 6.16
CA CYS A 97 20.86 -9.33 6.63
C CYS A 97 20.64 -8.99 8.10
N HIS A 98 21.68 -8.50 8.77
CA HIS A 98 21.60 -8.00 10.15
C HIS A 98 22.31 -6.65 10.26
N LEU A 99 21.91 -5.85 11.23
CA LEU A 99 22.46 -4.52 11.47
C LEU A 99 22.84 -4.38 12.94
N ALA A 100 24.00 -3.77 13.19
CA ALA A 100 24.38 -3.33 14.51
C ALA A 100 24.84 -1.87 14.46
N TYR A 101 24.45 -1.07 15.44
CA TYR A 101 24.90 0.31 15.61
C TYR A 101 25.47 0.50 17.00
N ASP A 102 26.78 0.73 17.07
CA ASP A 102 27.46 1.13 18.30
C ASP A 102 27.23 2.63 18.51
N ILE A 103 26.54 2.97 19.59
CA ILE A 103 26.17 4.35 19.91
C ILE A 103 27.38 5.16 20.36
N ASN A 104 28.33 4.54 21.10
CA ASN A 104 29.48 5.25 21.65
C ASN A 104 30.53 5.55 20.57
N GLU A 105 30.83 4.54 19.75
CA GLU A 105 31.79 4.67 18.66
C GLU A 105 31.19 5.34 17.41
N ASP A 106 29.87 5.60 17.42
CA ASP A 106 29.11 6.02 16.25
C ASP A 106 29.53 5.19 15.04
N THR A 107 29.29 3.87 15.09
CA THR A 107 29.67 2.92 14.02
C THR A 107 28.49 2.04 13.66
N LEU A 108 28.09 2.08 12.37
CA LEU A 108 26.98 1.34 11.80
C LEU A 108 27.51 0.18 10.96
N THR A 109 27.28 -1.04 11.43
CA THR A 109 27.82 -2.28 10.86
C THR A 109 26.70 -3.10 10.22
N LEU A 110 26.82 -3.36 8.93
CA LEU A 110 25.94 -4.26 8.18
C LEU A 110 26.54 -5.66 8.10
N PHE A 111 25.72 -6.67 8.32
CA PHE A 111 26.08 -8.07 8.13
C PHE A 111 25.25 -8.66 6.99
N ILE A 112 25.92 -9.10 5.93
CA ILE A 112 25.29 -9.68 4.74
C ILE A 112 25.56 -11.19 4.64
N PRO A 113 24.67 -11.98 4.01
CA PRO A 113 24.92 -13.40 3.77
C PRO A 113 26.19 -13.62 2.95
N LYS A 114 26.94 -14.68 3.27
CA LYS A 114 28.04 -15.11 2.40
C LYS A 114 27.46 -15.71 1.13
N ILE A 115 27.93 -15.24 -0.02
CA ILE A 115 27.54 -15.80 -1.32
C ILE A 115 27.98 -17.27 -1.39
N ASP A 116 27.01 -18.16 -1.60
CA ASP A 116 27.24 -19.57 -1.90
C ASP A 116 27.19 -19.78 -3.42
N PRO A 117 28.32 -20.07 -4.09
CA PRO A 117 28.36 -20.27 -5.53
C PRO A 117 27.40 -21.34 -6.05
N THR A 118 27.01 -22.31 -5.22
CA THR A 118 26.09 -23.39 -5.61
C THR A 118 24.64 -22.94 -5.71
N THR A 119 24.24 -21.90 -4.97
CA THR A 119 22.87 -21.36 -4.97
C THR A 119 22.69 -20.18 -5.92
N VAL A 120 23.78 -19.48 -6.28
CA VAL A 120 23.76 -18.33 -7.20
C VAL A 120 23.11 -18.64 -8.54
N ILE A 121 23.32 -19.86 -9.06
CA ILE A 121 22.76 -20.31 -10.34
C ILE A 121 21.22 -20.38 -10.29
N TRP A 122 20.65 -20.58 -9.10
CA TRP A 122 19.22 -20.78 -8.89
C TRP A 122 18.50 -19.48 -8.49
N ASN A 123 19.07 -18.74 -7.54
CA ASN A 123 18.38 -17.65 -6.86
C ASN A 123 18.95 -16.26 -7.21
N GLY A 124 20.01 -16.21 -8.03
CA GLY A 124 20.85 -15.04 -8.16
C GLY A 124 21.77 -14.88 -6.94
N ARG A 125 22.57 -13.82 -6.94
CA ARG A 125 23.49 -13.50 -5.83
C ARG A 125 23.02 -12.24 -5.11
N GLY A 126 23.19 -12.20 -3.80
CA GLY A 126 23.17 -10.96 -3.03
C GLY A 126 24.41 -10.10 -3.29
N SER A 127 24.51 -9.01 -2.54
CA SER A 127 25.66 -8.11 -2.59
C SER A 127 26.94 -8.78 -2.09
N THR A 128 28.08 -8.44 -2.70
CA THR A 128 29.39 -8.61 -2.07
C THR A 128 29.60 -7.54 -0.99
N ARG A 129 30.63 -7.69 -0.14
CA ARG A 129 30.92 -6.67 0.89
C ARG A 129 31.26 -5.30 0.29
N ALA A 130 32.00 -5.28 -0.83
CA ALA A 130 32.34 -4.04 -1.53
C ALA A 130 31.09 -3.38 -2.12
N GLU A 131 30.23 -4.15 -2.82
CA GLU A 131 28.98 -3.61 -3.37
C GLU A 131 28.03 -3.12 -2.28
N ALA A 132 27.91 -3.84 -1.16
CA ALA A 132 27.08 -3.41 -0.05
C ALA A 132 27.61 -2.12 0.59
N PHE A 133 28.94 -1.99 0.74
CA PHE A 133 29.57 -0.77 1.24
C PHE A 133 29.38 0.41 0.27
N ASP A 134 29.43 0.17 -1.03
CA ASP A 134 29.18 1.21 -2.05
C ASP A 134 27.69 1.59 -2.13
N LYS A 135 26.78 0.65 -1.85
CA LYS A 135 25.32 0.84 -1.97
C LYS A 135 24.67 1.45 -0.73
N TYR A 136 25.06 1.02 0.47
CA TYR A 136 24.41 1.40 1.72
C TYR A 136 25.25 2.40 2.51
N ASP A 137 24.58 3.24 3.31
CA ASP A 137 25.22 4.26 4.16
C ASP A 137 25.63 3.64 5.51
N VAL A 138 26.71 2.85 5.48
CA VAL A 138 27.22 2.08 6.62
C VAL A 138 28.74 2.22 6.72
N ASP A 139 29.27 2.09 7.93
CA ASP A 139 30.70 2.24 8.20
C ASP A 139 31.47 0.94 7.99
N GLU A 140 30.80 -0.20 8.22
CA GLU A 140 31.41 -1.52 8.08
C GLU A 140 30.46 -2.54 7.45
N VAL A 141 31.03 -3.49 6.70
CA VAL A 141 30.30 -4.65 6.18
C VAL A 141 31.02 -5.95 6.51
N HIS A 142 30.34 -6.84 7.22
CA HIS A 142 30.81 -8.19 7.56
C HIS A 142 29.85 -9.26 7.05
N PHE A 143 30.21 -10.53 7.24
CA PHE A 143 29.31 -11.65 6.92
C PHE A 143 28.44 -12.04 8.12
N THR A 144 27.23 -12.52 7.86
CA THR A 144 26.29 -12.98 8.92
C THR A 144 26.85 -14.07 9.83
N THR A 145 27.80 -14.88 9.33
CA THR A 145 28.51 -15.88 10.15
C THR A 145 29.26 -15.29 11.35
N SER A 146 29.53 -13.97 11.35
CA SER A 146 30.21 -13.27 12.44
C SER A 146 29.27 -12.64 13.47
N VAL A 147 27.96 -12.51 13.19
CA VAL A 147 26.99 -11.79 14.03
C VAL A 147 26.98 -12.30 15.47
N SER A 148 26.88 -13.62 15.67
CA SER A 148 26.83 -14.19 17.03
C SER A 148 28.09 -13.88 17.83
N ASN A 149 29.26 -13.93 17.19
CA ASN A 149 30.53 -13.63 17.85
C ASN A 149 30.67 -12.12 18.13
N PHE A 150 30.26 -11.28 17.18
CA PHE A 150 30.28 -9.82 17.33
C PHE A 150 29.43 -9.38 18.52
N VAL A 151 28.14 -9.78 18.57
CA VAL A 151 27.23 -9.39 19.65
C VAL A 151 27.66 -9.96 21.00
N LYS A 152 28.23 -11.19 21.04
CA LYS A 152 28.79 -11.78 22.28
C LYS A 152 30.02 -11.05 22.79
N ALA A 153 30.89 -10.61 21.90
CA ALA A 153 32.18 -10.00 22.24
C ALA A 153 32.04 -8.51 22.59
N TRP A 154 31.05 -7.82 22.00
CA TRP A 154 30.81 -6.40 22.22
C TRP A 154 30.82 -5.99 23.70
N PRO A 155 30.02 -6.60 24.60
CA PRO A 155 29.99 -6.16 26.00
C PRO A 155 31.22 -6.54 26.83
N LEU A 156 32.14 -7.34 26.29
CA LEU A 156 33.42 -7.63 26.97
C LEU A 156 34.38 -6.43 26.88
N SER A 157 34.11 -5.48 25.98
CA SER A 157 34.99 -4.34 25.69
C SER A 157 34.26 -2.99 25.68
N HIS A 158 32.93 -2.99 25.78
CA HIS A 158 32.09 -1.80 25.73
C HIS A 158 31.12 -1.74 26.92
N GLU A 159 30.67 -0.54 27.23
CA GLU A 159 29.67 -0.27 28.27
C GLU A 159 28.31 0.05 27.63
N GLY A 160 27.22 -0.21 28.34
CA GLY A 160 25.85 0.09 27.90
C GLY A 160 25.01 -1.16 27.69
N ASP A 161 23.74 -0.93 27.35
CA ASP A 161 22.77 -1.99 27.10
C ASP A 161 22.78 -2.40 25.62
N ILE A 162 22.36 -3.64 25.35
CA ILE A 162 22.08 -4.09 23.98
C ILE A 162 20.58 -3.89 23.74
N TYR A 163 20.23 -2.99 22.84
CA TYR A 163 18.86 -2.67 22.46
C TYR A 163 18.41 -3.54 21.29
N ILE A 164 17.31 -4.27 21.48
CA ILE A 164 16.63 -5.08 20.45
C ILE A 164 15.14 -4.73 20.43
N LEU A 165 14.40 -5.18 19.42
CA LEU A 165 12.94 -4.95 19.39
C LEU A 165 12.17 -6.00 20.19
N HIS A 166 12.51 -7.28 20.00
CA HIS A 166 11.79 -8.39 20.60
C HIS A 166 12.78 -9.45 21.12
N PRO A 167 12.46 -10.15 22.23
CA PRO A 167 13.36 -11.17 22.80
C PRO A 167 13.75 -12.29 21.83
N ASP A 168 12.86 -12.69 20.93
CA ASP A 168 13.08 -13.71 19.89
C ASP A 168 13.96 -13.22 18.74
N GLN A 169 14.20 -11.91 18.64
CA GLN A 169 15.11 -11.30 17.68
C GLN A 169 16.54 -11.15 18.23
N ALA A 170 16.83 -11.56 19.46
CA ALA A 170 18.18 -11.52 20.00
C ALA A 170 19.13 -12.39 19.16
N ALA A 171 20.35 -11.91 18.90
CA ALA A 171 21.40 -12.72 18.28
C ALA A 171 21.80 -13.95 19.12
N ILE A 172 21.41 -13.97 20.41
CA ILE A 172 21.78 -14.96 21.41
C ILE A 172 20.62 -15.11 22.41
N PRO A 173 19.99 -16.28 22.53
CA PRO A 173 19.00 -16.52 23.57
C PRO A 173 19.62 -16.54 24.98
N GLY A 174 18.99 -15.89 25.97
CA GLY A 174 19.18 -16.18 27.39
C GLY A 174 20.26 -15.42 28.18
N GLN A 175 20.64 -14.19 27.80
CA GLN A 175 21.57 -13.37 28.61
C GLN A 175 20.84 -12.36 29.49
N GLU A 176 20.44 -12.77 30.71
CA GLU A 176 19.83 -11.89 31.71
C GLU A 176 20.84 -11.19 32.66
N LYS A 177 22.15 -11.26 32.41
CA LYS A 177 23.14 -10.58 33.25
C LYS A 177 24.23 -9.93 32.41
N HIS A 178 24.36 -8.61 32.60
CA HIS A 178 25.32 -7.64 32.06
C HIS A 178 26.11 -8.07 30.81
N PRO A 179 25.88 -7.40 29.66
CA PRO A 179 25.08 -6.20 29.44
C PRO A 179 23.58 -6.52 29.63
N ARG A 180 22.76 -5.54 30.02
CA ARG A 180 21.31 -5.77 30.05
C ARG A 180 20.84 -5.73 28.60
N VAL A 181 20.12 -6.77 28.18
CA VAL A 181 19.38 -6.73 26.92
C VAL A 181 18.08 -5.98 27.18
N ASP A 182 17.87 -4.85 26.51
CA ASP A 182 16.66 -4.02 26.60
C ASP A 182 15.83 -4.23 25.32
N HIS A 183 14.57 -4.65 25.50
CA HIS A 183 13.61 -4.86 24.42
C HIS A 183 12.35 -4.00 24.58
N GLU A 184 12.43 -2.92 25.35
CA GLU A 184 11.29 -2.06 25.65
C GLU A 184 11.46 -0.67 25.02
N LYS A 185 12.68 -0.13 25.04
CA LYS A 185 12.93 1.27 24.66
C LYS A 185 13.15 1.48 23.17
N LEU A 186 13.73 0.50 22.48
CA LEU A 186 14.14 0.66 21.08
C LEU A 186 12.97 0.98 20.14
N GLN A 187 11.87 0.25 20.29
CA GLN A 187 10.69 0.43 19.45
C GLN A 187 10.13 1.86 19.60
N LEU A 188 10.04 2.36 20.83
CA LEU A 188 9.56 3.71 21.14
C LEU A 188 10.44 4.80 20.54
N ALA A 189 11.76 4.62 20.62
CA ALA A 189 12.71 5.56 20.04
C ALA A 189 12.65 5.58 18.51
N ILE A 190 12.57 4.41 17.86
CA ILE A 190 12.43 4.30 16.40
C ILE A 190 11.09 4.89 15.94
N ASN A 191 9.99 4.60 16.64
CA ASN A 191 8.68 5.21 16.36
C ASN A 191 8.73 6.73 16.45
N SER A 192 9.36 7.27 17.50
CA SER A 192 9.52 8.72 17.68
C SER A 192 10.38 9.36 16.58
N ALA A 193 11.38 8.65 16.05
CA ALA A 193 12.21 9.11 14.96
C ALA A 193 11.46 9.07 13.61
N ARG A 194 10.80 7.95 13.30
CA ARG A 194 10.00 7.74 12.07
C ARG A 194 8.80 8.67 11.94
N MET A 195 8.31 9.24 13.04
CA MET A 195 7.17 10.15 13.02
C MET A 195 7.47 11.41 12.19
N ILE A 196 8.72 11.89 12.24
CA ILE A 196 9.21 13.08 11.54
C ILE A 196 10.10 12.66 10.38
N LYS A 197 9.60 12.84 9.16
CA LYS A 197 10.28 12.44 7.94
C LYS A 197 11.34 13.47 7.59
N ASP A 198 12.54 13.02 7.24
CA ASP A 198 13.53 13.90 6.61
C ASP A 198 13.27 14.10 5.11
N SER A 199 14.14 14.87 4.45
CA SER A 199 14.00 15.19 3.03
C SER A 199 14.07 13.97 2.11
N HIS A 200 14.86 12.96 2.45
CA HIS A 200 14.99 11.73 1.66
C HIS A 200 13.71 10.91 1.77
N GLU A 201 13.21 10.71 2.99
CA GLU A 201 11.94 10.00 3.25
C GLU A 201 10.75 10.70 2.56
N ILE A 202 10.68 12.03 2.65
CA ILE A 202 9.67 12.83 1.94
C ILE A 202 9.78 12.64 0.42
N GLY A 203 11.01 12.53 -0.11
CA GLY A 203 11.27 12.26 -1.52
C GLY A 203 10.68 10.91 -1.98
N LEU A 204 10.88 9.86 -1.20
CA LEU A 204 10.37 8.51 -1.49
C LEU A 204 8.83 8.48 -1.42
N ILE A 205 8.22 9.09 -0.41
CA ILE A 205 6.74 9.18 -0.27
C ILE A 205 6.13 10.02 -1.39
N ARG A 206 6.80 11.10 -1.82
CA ARG A 206 6.39 11.89 -2.98
C ARG A 206 6.42 11.04 -4.26
N LYS A 207 7.47 10.25 -4.47
CA LYS A 207 7.57 9.34 -5.61
C LYS A 207 6.46 8.29 -5.61
N ALA A 208 6.14 7.72 -4.45
CA ALA A 208 4.99 6.81 -4.30
C ALA A 208 3.67 7.52 -4.68
N ASN A 209 3.44 8.74 -4.19
CA ASN A 209 2.26 9.54 -4.54
C ASN A 209 2.15 9.85 -6.04
N GLU A 210 3.27 10.15 -6.71
CA GLU A 210 3.29 10.42 -8.15
C GLU A 210 2.87 9.19 -8.97
N ILE A 211 3.41 8.01 -8.62
CA ILE A 211 3.06 6.74 -9.28
C ILE A 211 1.59 6.40 -9.00
N THR A 212 1.16 6.49 -7.74
CA THR A 212 -0.24 6.28 -7.35
C THR A 212 -1.19 7.21 -8.09
N ALA A 213 -0.85 8.50 -8.21
CA ALA A 213 -1.67 9.47 -8.95
C ALA A 213 -1.79 9.11 -10.45
N LYS A 214 -0.71 8.60 -11.05
CA LYS A 214 -0.74 8.08 -12.42
C LYS A 214 -1.66 6.86 -12.52
N ALA A 215 -1.57 5.91 -11.59
CA ALA A 215 -2.42 4.72 -11.56
C ALA A 215 -3.92 5.05 -11.40
N HIS A 216 -4.27 5.97 -10.48
CA HIS A 216 -5.63 6.51 -10.37
C HIS A 216 -6.12 7.12 -11.68
N ARG A 217 -5.26 7.89 -12.37
CA ARG A 217 -5.61 8.47 -13.68
C ARG A 217 -5.84 7.40 -14.75
N GLU A 218 -5.04 6.34 -14.81
CA GLU A 218 -5.23 5.24 -15.76
C GLU A 218 -6.56 4.50 -15.54
N VAL A 219 -6.95 4.29 -14.28
CA VAL A 219 -8.28 3.76 -13.95
C VAL A 219 -9.38 4.69 -14.48
N LEU A 220 -9.28 5.99 -14.21
CA LEU A 220 -10.30 6.96 -14.65
C LEU A 220 -10.43 7.04 -16.18
N LEU A 221 -9.33 6.90 -16.91
CA LEU A 221 -9.34 6.84 -18.37
C LEU A 221 -10.10 5.61 -18.89
N ASN A 222 -10.03 4.48 -18.18
CA ASN A 222 -10.56 3.22 -18.67
C ASN A 222 -11.89 2.79 -18.02
N ILE A 223 -12.38 3.49 -16.99
CA ILE A 223 -13.52 3.06 -16.17
C ILE A 223 -14.79 2.72 -16.98
N LEU A 224 -15.07 3.45 -18.05
CA LEU A 224 -16.27 3.23 -18.88
C LEU A 224 -16.21 1.92 -19.69
N LYS A 225 -15.02 1.34 -19.87
CA LYS A 225 -14.81 0.08 -20.59
C LYS A 225 -14.99 -1.13 -19.66
N PHE A 226 -14.67 -0.96 -18.38
CA PHE A 226 -14.72 -2.04 -17.41
C PHE A 226 -16.13 -2.55 -17.16
N LYS A 227 -16.19 -3.80 -16.71
CA LYS A 227 -17.41 -4.56 -16.39
C LYS A 227 -17.39 -5.05 -14.95
N ASN A 228 -16.21 -5.14 -14.33
CA ASN A 228 -16.01 -5.71 -13.00
C ASN A 228 -14.95 -4.92 -12.23
N GLU A 229 -15.05 -4.93 -10.90
CA GLU A 229 -14.09 -4.32 -9.97
C GLU A 229 -12.65 -4.85 -10.16
N SER A 230 -12.48 -6.13 -10.46
CA SER A 230 -11.16 -6.75 -10.69
C SER A 230 -10.38 -6.11 -11.85
N GLN A 231 -11.07 -5.54 -12.85
CA GLN A 231 -10.42 -4.84 -13.95
C GLN A 231 -9.89 -3.46 -13.52
N VAL A 232 -10.52 -2.85 -12.52
CA VAL A 232 -10.03 -1.62 -11.88
C VAL A 232 -8.75 -1.91 -11.13
N GLU A 233 -8.77 -2.95 -10.28
CA GLU A 233 -7.58 -3.41 -9.56
C GLU A 233 -6.43 -3.76 -10.52
N ALA A 234 -6.70 -4.56 -11.55
CA ALA A 234 -5.67 -4.98 -12.50
C ALA A 234 -4.98 -3.80 -13.19
N ILE A 235 -5.73 -2.76 -13.59
CA ILE A 235 -5.18 -1.58 -14.26
C ILE A 235 -4.42 -0.68 -13.29
N PHE A 236 -4.86 -0.60 -12.04
CA PHE A 236 -4.11 0.11 -11.01
C PHE A 236 -2.75 -0.57 -10.77
N LEU A 237 -2.75 -1.90 -10.59
CA LEU A 237 -1.53 -2.69 -10.38
C LEU A 237 -0.58 -2.59 -11.59
N ASP A 238 -1.09 -2.72 -12.80
CA ASP A 238 -0.29 -2.58 -14.03
C ASP A 238 0.44 -1.24 -14.09
N ALA A 239 -0.28 -0.13 -13.84
CA ALA A 239 0.28 1.21 -13.86
C ALA A 239 1.38 1.41 -12.81
N CYS A 240 1.21 0.86 -11.59
CA CYS A 240 2.23 0.92 -10.55
C CYS A 240 3.47 0.10 -10.90
N VAL A 241 3.26 -1.16 -11.31
CA VAL A 241 4.36 -2.10 -11.62
C VAL A 241 5.17 -1.62 -12.82
N ALA A 242 4.52 -1.05 -13.84
CA ALA A 242 5.18 -0.48 -15.02
C ALA A 242 6.11 0.70 -14.67
N GLU A 243 5.85 1.43 -13.58
CA GLU A 243 6.70 2.50 -13.06
C GLU A 243 7.78 1.99 -12.08
N GLY A 244 7.87 0.67 -11.86
CA GLY A 244 8.82 0.03 -10.95
C GLY A 244 8.31 -0.13 -9.51
N ALA A 245 7.13 0.40 -9.17
CA ALA A 245 6.49 0.19 -7.88
C ALA A 245 5.82 -1.19 -7.85
N LYS A 246 6.64 -2.24 -7.71
CA LYS A 246 6.21 -3.63 -7.79
C LYS A 246 5.18 -4.00 -6.72
N HIS A 247 5.27 -3.37 -5.56
CA HIS A 247 4.44 -3.67 -4.40
C HIS A 247 3.44 -2.54 -4.14
N GLN A 248 2.25 -2.93 -3.69
CA GLN A 248 1.29 -1.98 -3.14
C GLN A 248 1.52 -1.80 -1.64
N ALA A 249 1.16 -0.62 -1.13
CA ALA A 249 1.26 -0.34 0.31
C ALA A 249 0.24 -1.17 1.10
N TYR A 250 -0.90 -1.46 0.50
CA TYR A 250 -2.00 -2.30 1.01
C TYR A 250 -2.76 -2.91 -0.18
N GLU A 251 -3.69 -3.83 0.09
CA GLU A 251 -4.54 -4.40 -0.95
C GLU A 251 -5.47 -3.34 -1.54
N VAL A 252 -5.60 -3.30 -2.86
CA VAL A 252 -6.47 -2.35 -3.56
C VAL A 252 -7.92 -2.56 -3.12
N ILE A 253 -8.61 -1.47 -2.81
CA ILE A 253 -10.04 -1.47 -2.49
C ILE A 253 -10.78 -0.86 -3.68
N ALA A 254 -11.34 -1.71 -4.54
CA ALA A 254 -12.12 -1.30 -5.72
C ALA A 254 -13.61 -1.48 -5.45
N ALA A 255 -14.20 -0.62 -4.61
CA ALA A 255 -15.53 -0.83 -4.08
C ALA A 255 -16.63 -0.09 -4.87
N SER A 256 -17.45 -0.81 -5.64
CA SER A 256 -18.52 -0.23 -6.46
C SER A 256 -19.90 -0.22 -5.77
N GLY A 257 -20.61 0.90 -5.88
CA GLY A 257 -21.93 1.11 -5.26
C GLY A 257 -21.92 0.75 -3.77
N VAL A 258 -22.84 -0.09 -3.32
CA VAL A 258 -23.00 -0.45 -1.90
C VAL A 258 -21.74 -1.08 -1.27
N ASN A 259 -20.83 -1.65 -2.06
CA ASN A 259 -19.58 -2.21 -1.58
C ASN A 259 -18.69 -1.14 -0.93
N ALA A 260 -18.80 0.12 -1.39
CA ALA A 260 -18.09 1.25 -0.81
C ALA A 260 -18.47 1.53 0.65
N SER A 261 -19.54 0.90 1.17
CA SER A 261 -19.91 0.98 2.59
C SER A 261 -19.16 -0.02 3.48
N THR A 262 -18.35 -0.91 2.89
CA THR A 262 -17.38 -1.77 3.59
C THR A 262 -16.00 -1.11 3.47
N LEU A 263 -15.45 -0.62 4.59
CA LEU A 263 -14.28 0.26 4.57
C LEU A 263 -13.02 -0.38 3.96
N HIS A 264 -12.72 -1.62 4.34
CA HIS A 264 -11.60 -2.42 3.81
C HIS A 264 -12.12 -3.53 2.88
N TYR A 265 -12.83 -3.14 1.82
CA TYR A 265 -13.37 -4.08 0.84
C TYR A 265 -12.27 -4.55 -0.12
N ILE A 266 -11.92 -5.84 -0.08
CA ILE A 266 -10.83 -6.43 -0.89
C ILE A 266 -11.30 -7.50 -1.88
N LYS A 267 -12.60 -7.80 -1.89
CA LYS A 267 -13.14 -8.90 -2.71
C LYS A 267 -13.00 -8.62 -4.21
N ASN A 268 -13.18 -7.35 -4.60
CA ASN A 268 -12.92 -6.80 -5.94
C ASN A 268 -13.38 -7.67 -7.12
N ASP A 269 -14.52 -8.36 -6.99
CA ASP A 269 -14.99 -9.33 -8.00
C ASP A 269 -16.42 -9.07 -8.46
N GLU A 270 -17.05 -7.96 -8.05
CA GLU A 270 -18.44 -7.69 -8.38
C GLU A 270 -18.62 -6.92 -9.71
N PRO A 271 -19.75 -7.14 -10.41
CA PRO A 271 -20.05 -6.43 -11.64
C PRO A 271 -20.38 -4.95 -11.39
N LEU A 272 -19.84 -4.08 -12.25
CA LEU A 272 -20.11 -2.63 -12.22
C LEU A 272 -21.50 -2.27 -12.75
N LYS A 273 -22.17 -3.21 -13.44
CA LYS A 273 -23.48 -2.96 -14.06
C LYS A 273 -24.52 -2.59 -13.01
N GLY A 274 -25.16 -1.43 -13.19
CA GLY A 274 -26.21 -0.92 -12.29
C GLY A 274 -25.67 -0.22 -11.04
N ARG A 275 -24.36 -0.13 -10.87
CA ARG A 275 -23.71 0.63 -9.80
C ARG A 275 -23.55 2.09 -10.22
N GLN A 276 -23.67 3.01 -9.26
CA GLN A 276 -23.57 4.45 -9.52
C GLN A 276 -22.12 4.95 -9.44
N MET A 277 -21.45 4.62 -8.33
CA MET A 277 -20.16 5.16 -7.93
C MET A 277 -19.14 4.05 -7.74
N MET A 278 -17.87 4.41 -7.82
CA MET A 278 -16.72 3.66 -7.35
C MET A 278 -16.09 4.45 -6.21
N CYS A 279 -15.70 3.77 -5.14
CA CYS A 279 -14.74 4.26 -4.16
C CYS A 279 -13.47 3.43 -4.35
N LEU A 280 -12.48 3.99 -5.04
CA LEU A 280 -11.19 3.35 -5.24
C LEU A 280 -10.21 3.88 -4.20
N ASP A 281 -9.82 3.03 -3.27
CA ASP A 281 -8.79 3.29 -2.29
C ASP A 281 -7.59 2.41 -2.61
N ALA A 282 -6.51 3.04 -3.07
CA ALA A 282 -5.35 2.35 -3.61
C ALA A 282 -4.11 3.24 -3.61
N GLY A 283 -2.99 2.68 -3.14
CA GLY A 283 -1.69 3.34 -3.12
C GLY A 283 -0.54 2.34 -3.23
N CYS A 284 0.48 2.70 -4.01
CA CYS A 284 1.70 1.91 -4.12
C CYS A 284 2.67 2.19 -2.97
N GLU A 285 3.65 1.30 -2.78
CA GLU A 285 4.89 1.66 -2.07
C GLU A 285 6.03 1.87 -3.05
N TRP A 286 6.90 2.83 -2.76
CA TRP A 286 8.17 3.03 -3.44
C TRP A 286 9.30 2.87 -2.42
N GLU A 287 10.16 1.87 -2.64
CA GLU A 287 11.26 1.54 -1.72
C GLU A 287 10.80 1.43 -0.25
N CYS A 288 9.75 0.64 -0.01
CA CYS A 288 9.09 0.47 1.30
C CYS A 288 8.32 1.68 1.84
N TYR A 289 8.35 2.86 1.21
CA TYR A 289 7.57 4.02 1.63
C TYR A 289 6.21 4.04 0.94
N ALA A 290 5.14 4.12 1.73
CA ALA A 290 3.77 4.05 1.29
C ALA A 290 3.26 5.39 0.72
N SER A 291 2.26 5.28 -0.15
CA SER A 291 1.28 6.32 -0.43
C SER A 291 -0.11 5.76 -0.17
N ASP A 292 -1.06 6.63 0.18
CA ASP A 292 -2.43 6.25 0.49
C ASP A 292 -3.41 7.27 -0.11
N VAL A 293 -4.21 6.80 -1.07
CA VAL A 293 -5.03 7.68 -1.88
C VAL A 293 -6.35 7.01 -2.23
N THR A 294 -7.42 7.61 -1.71
CA THR A 294 -8.79 7.31 -2.11
C THR A 294 -9.37 8.34 -3.09
N ARG A 295 -9.96 7.84 -4.17
CA ARG A 295 -10.81 8.60 -5.10
C ARG A 295 -12.16 7.93 -5.26
N SER A 296 -13.22 8.69 -4.96
CA SER A 296 -14.58 8.32 -5.33
C SER A 296 -15.02 9.00 -6.62
N PHE A 297 -15.58 8.25 -7.56
CA PHE A 297 -15.95 8.76 -8.89
C PHE A 297 -17.12 8.01 -9.50
N PRO A 298 -17.87 8.62 -10.43
CA PRO A 298 -18.98 7.95 -11.07
C PRO A 298 -18.52 6.87 -12.05
N LEU A 299 -19.27 5.78 -12.12
CA LEU A 299 -19.09 4.72 -13.13
C LEU A 299 -19.67 5.10 -14.51
N SER A 300 -19.91 6.40 -14.71
CA SER A 300 -20.45 6.99 -15.92
C SER A 300 -19.72 8.29 -16.23
N GLY A 301 -19.90 8.84 -17.44
CA GLY A 301 -19.27 10.11 -17.83
C GLY A 301 -19.81 11.36 -17.12
N SER A 302 -20.74 11.23 -16.18
CA SER A 302 -21.35 12.32 -15.42
C SER A 302 -21.76 11.86 -14.02
N TRP A 303 -22.20 12.79 -13.17
CA TRP A 303 -22.84 12.42 -11.91
C TRP A 303 -24.09 11.56 -12.18
N PRO A 304 -24.20 10.34 -11.64
CA PRO A 304 -25.27 9.39 -11.97
C PRO A 304 -26.60 9.75 -11.31
N SER A 305 -26.54 10.53 -10.22
CA SER A 305 -27.70 10.99 -9.46
C SER A 305 -27.38 12.31 -8.76
N LYS A 306 -28.43 13.01 -8.30
CA LYS A 306 -28.28 14.20 -7.47
C LYS A 306 -27.66 13.82 -6.12
N GLU A 307 -28.08 12.70 -5.56
CA GLU A 307 -27.64 12.14 -4.28
C GLU A 307 -26.13 11.84 -4.30
N ALA A 308 -25.63 11.20 -5.36
CA ALA A 308 -24.20 10.92 -5.51
C ALA A 308 -23.37 12.22 -5.54
N LYS A 309 -23.80 13.22 -6.32
CA LYS A 309 -23.14 14.52 -6.36
C LYS A 309 -23.17 15.23 -5.01
N GLN A 310 -24.32 15.23 -4.33
CA GLN A 310 -24.49 15.89 -3.03
C GLN A 310 -23.57 15.33 -1.96
N ILE A 311 -23.42 14.01 -1.89
CA ILE A 311 -22.51 13.37 -0.93
C ILE A 311 -21.06 13.60 -1.31
N TYR A 312 -20.73 13.56 -2.61
CA TYR A 312 -19.40 13.90 -3.08
C TYR A 312 -19.00 15.34 -2.69
N ASP A 313 -19.86 16.31 -2.98
CA ASP A 313 -19.62 17.72 -2.64
C ASP A 313 -19.46 17.93 -1.12
N LEU A 314 -20.24 17.20 -0.30
CA LEU A 314 -20.15 17.25 1.16
C LEU A 314 -18.82 16.69 1.66
N VAL A 315 -18.40 15.52 1.20
CA VAL A 315 -17.11 14.91 1.59
C VAL A 315 -15.94 15.77 1.13
N GLN A 316 -16.00 16.32 -0.09
CA GLN A 316 -15.01 17.27 -0.58
C GLN A 316 -14.95 18.55 0.28
N THR A 317 -16.10 19.02 0.78
CA THR A 317 -16.15 20.15 1.72
C THR A 317 -15.51 19.79 3.06
N MET A 318 -15.77 18.59 3.61
CA MET A 318 -15.13 18.09 4.82
C MET A 318 -13.60 18.08 4.66
N GLN A 319 -13.11 17.47 3.57
CA GLN A 319 -11.68 17.33 3.30
C GLN A 319 -11.00 18.71 3.17
N ASN A 320 -11.55 19.58 2.30
CA ASN A 320 -10.99 20.91 2.06
C ASN A 320 -10.95 21.76 3.34
N CYS A 321 -11.98 21.66 4.19
CA CYS A 321 -12.01 22.40 5.45
C CYS A 321 -10.96 21.90 6.46
N CYS A 322 -10.73 20.59 6.51
CA CYS A 322 -9.73 20.00 7.40
C CYS A 322 -8.31 20.28 6.92
N ILE A 323 -8.02 20.01 5.64
CA ILE A 323 -6.70 20.26 5.03
C ILE A 323 -6.26 21.71 5.22
N LYS A 324 -7.13 22.69 4.96
CA LYS A 324 -6.82 24.13 5.12
C LYS A 324 -6.40 24.54 6.53
N ARG A 325 -6.64 23.70 7.54
CA ARG A 325 -6.29 23.96 8.94
C ARG A 325 -5.08 23.18 9.41
N LEU A 326 -4.49 22.33 8.58
CA LEU A 326 -3.26 21.62 8.92
C LEU A 326 -2.10 22.60 9.01
N ALA A 327 -1.39 22.56 10.12
CA ALA A 327 -0.19 23.34 10.39
C ALA A 327 0.51 22.74 11.62
N PRO A 328 1.79 23.09 11.86
CA PRO A 328 2.44 22.79 13.12
C PRO A 328 1.60 23.28 14.32
N ARG A 329 1.62 22.53 15.42
CA ARG A 329 0.88 22.77 16.67
C ARG A 329 -0.64 22.68 16.53
N VAL A 330 -1.17 22.09 15.46
CA VAL A 330 -2.60 21.77 15.36
C VAL A 330 -2.82 20.37 15.92
N ARG A 331 -3.81 20.22 16.81
CA ARG A 331 -4.23 18.91 17.29
C ARG A 331 -5.11 18.25 16.22
N TYR A 332 -4.66 17.12 15.67
CA TYR A 332 -5.38 16.47 14.56
C TYR A 332 -6.77 15.96 14.98
N LEU A 333 -6.95 15.52 16.23
CA LEU A 333 -8.27 15.22 16.81
C LEU A 333 -9.27 16.39 16.72
N ASP A 334 -8.81 17.65 16.83
CA ASP A 334 -9.70 18.81 16.67
C ASP A 334 -10.25 18.91 15.23
N LEU A 335 -9.50 18.41 14.24
CA LEU A 335 -9.93 18.33 12.85
C LEU A 335 -10.91 17.17 12.64
N HIS A 336 -10.72 16.04 13.33
CA HIS A 336 -11.70 14.94 13.32
C HIS A 336 -13.07 15.42 13.86
N ILE A 337 -13.08 16.16 14.97
CA ILE A 337 -14.29 16.81 15.50
C ILE A 337 -14.92 17.75 14.46
N LEU A 338 -14.09 18.59 13.81
CA LEU A 338 -14.57 19.51 12.77
C LEU A 338 -15.20 18.75 11.59
N ALA A 339 -14.60 17.66 11.14
CA ALA A 339 -15.14 16.83 10.06
C ALA A 339 -16.53 16.31 10.42
N HIS A 340 -16.72 15.83 11.66
CA HIS A 340 -18.04 15.42 12.16
C HIS A 340 -19.05 16.57 12.22
N GLN A 341 -18.65 17.77 12.66
CA GLN A 341 -19.53 18.93 12.67
C GLN A 341 -20.00 19.31 11.25
N ILE A 342 -19.10 19.28 10.26
CA ILE A 342 -19.43 19.51 8.85
C ILE A 342 -20.35 18.41 8.32
N ALA A 343 -20.06 17.14 8.62
CA ALA A 343 -20.90 16.01 8.22
C ALA A 343 -22.32 16.15 8.77
N ILE A 344 -22.48 16.47 10.05
CA ILE A 344 -23.80 16.67 10.68
C ILE A 344 -24.57 17.80 10.00
N GLY A 345 -23.93 18.97 9.81
CA GLY A 345 -24.58 20.10 9.15
C GLY A 345 -25.01 19.78 7.71
N GLY A 346 -24.15 19.10 6.95
CA GLY A 346 -24.45 18.66 5.59
C GLY A 346 -25.58 17.64 5.53
N LEU A 347 -25.53 16.59 6.37
CA LEU A 347 -26.55 15.55 6.41
C LEU A 347 -27.92 16.08 6.89
N LEU A 348 -27.93 17.10 7.77
CA LEU A 348 -29.15 17.85 8.12
C LEU A 348 -29.70 18.64 6.93
N ALA A 349 -28.85 19.36 6.20
CA ALA A 349 -29.25 20.12 5.02
C ALA A 349 -29.80 19.22 3.89
N LEU A 350 -29.29 17.99 3.78
CA LEU A 350 -29.78 16.97 2.86
C LEU A 350 -31.05 16.25 3.34
N GLY A 351 -31.46 16.47 4.60
CA GLY A 351 -32.61 15.83 5.23
C GLY A 351 -32.40 14.37 5.62
N ILE A 352 -31.16 13.85 5.53
CA ILE A 352 -30.80 12.49 5.98
C ILE A 352 -30.83 12.43 7.50
N LEU A 353 -30.25 13.45 8.14
CA LEU A 353 -30.45 13.71 9.56
C LEU A 353 -31.60 14.70 9.74
N HIS A 354 -32.38 14.55 10.81
CA HIS A 354 -33.52 15.42 11.11
C HIS A 354 -33.87 15.42 12.61
N ASN A 355 -34.90 16.16 13.02
CA ASN A 355 -35.48 16.15 14.37
C ASN A 355 -34.49 16.41 15.52
N GLY A 356 -33.45 17.22 15.28
CA GLY A 356 -32.49 17.63 16.29
C GLY A 356 -31.62 18.77 15.78
N SER A 357 -31.09 19.56 16.71
CA SER A 357 -30.04 20.53 16.43
C SER A 357 -28.70 19.81 16.14
N PRO A 358 -27.75 20.48 15.45
CA PRO A 358 -26.42 19.91 15.20
C PRO A 358 -25.73 19.41 16.47
N GLU A 359 -25.86 20.15 17.58
CA GLU A 359 -25.23 19.81 18.86
C GLU A 359 -25.90 18.58 19.52
N GLU A 360 -27.22 18.45 19.45
CA GLU A 360 -27.93 17.27 19.98
C GLU A 360 -27.56 16.00 19.22
N ILE A 361 -27.40 16.10 17.90
CA ILE A 361 -26.99 14.98 17.04
C ILE A 361 -25.52 14.63 17.29
N TYR A 362 -24.66 15.64 17.45
CA TYR A 362 -23.25 15.45 17.78
C TYR A 362 -23.10 14.71 19.11
N ARG A 363 -23.76 15.20 20.19
CA ARG A 363 -23.72 14.55 21.51
C ARG A 363 -24.26 13.12 21.49
N ALA A 364 -25.24 12.84 20.64
CA ALA A 364 -25.76 11.50 20.46
C ALA A 364 -24.79 10.57 19.71
N GLY A 365 -23.73 11.10 19.07
CA GLY A 365 -22.78 10.30 18.29
C GLY A 365 -23.35 9.76 16.96
N THR A 366 -24.53 10.22 16.55
CA THR A 366 -25.27 9.65 15.42
C THR A 366 -24.53 9.79 14.08
N SER A 367 -23.64 10.77 13.95
CA SER A 367 -22.80 10.91 12.74
C SER A 367 -21.92 9.69 12.48
N ARG A 368 -21.58 8.88 13.50
CA ARG A 368 -20.81 7.65 13.34
C ARG A 368 -21.52 6.58 12.51
N ALA A 369 -22.84 6.71 12.33
CA ALA A 369 -23.59 5.86 11.39
C ALA A 369 -23.14 6.07 9.93
N PHE A 370 -22.59 7.24 9.62
CA PHE A 370 -22.22 7.66 8.28
C PHE A 370 -20.73 7.90 8.13
N PHE A 371 -20.03 8.30 9.19
CA PHE A 371 -18.59 8.49 9.22
C PHE A 371 -17.99 7.77 10.45
N PRO A 372 -17.71 6.45 10.35
CA PRO A 372 -17.37 5.62 11.52
C PRO A 372 -15.87 5.57 11.88
N HIS A 373 -14.97 5.95 10.96
CA HIS A 373 -13.52 5.83 11.12
C HIS A 373 -12.85 7.16 11.49
N GLY A 374 -11.55 7.11 11.83
CA GLY A 374 -10.73 8.31 12.07
C GLY A 374 -10.65 9.20 10.83
N LEU A 375 -10.28 10.48 11.02
CA LEU A 375 -10.12 11.41 9.89
C LEU A 375 -8.90 11.07 9.01
N GLY A 376 -7.94 10.34 9.57
CA GLY A 376 -6.72 9.91 8.91
C GLY A 376 -5.72 9.39 9.93
N HIS A 377 -4.56 8.98 9.42
CA HIS A 377 -3.46 8.35 10.14
C HIS A 377 -2.11 8.91 9.65
N HIS A 378 -1.01 8.54 10.33
CA HIS A 378 0.32 8.79 9.79
C HIS A 378 0.61 7.87 8.61
N ILE A 379 1.48 8.33 7.70
CA ILE A 379 2.01 7.51 6.59
C ILE A 379 3.54 7.61 6.54
N GLY A 380 4.19 6.53 6.15
CA GLY A 380 5.65 6.43 6.06
C GLY A 380 6.09 5.08 5.51
N LEU A 381 6.87 4.33 6.27
CA LEU A 381 7.27 2.95 5.91
C LEU A 381 6.11 1.94 6.01
N GLU A 382 5.02 2.33 6.63
CA GLU A 382 3.74 1.62 6.64
C GLU A 382 2.64 2.57 6.19
N VAL A 383 1.55 2.02 5.63
CA VAL A 383 0.35 2.79 5.28
C VAL A 383 -0.28 3.41 6.53
N HIS A 384 -0.60 2.58 7.51
CA HIS A 384 -0.90 2.99 8.88
C HIS A 384 0.41 3.05 9.66
N ASP A 385 1.19 4.11 9.43
CA ASP A 385 2.46 4.31 10.12
C ASP A 385 2.23 4.55 11.62
N ILE A 386 3.21 4.17 12.43
CA ILE A 386 3.28 4.30 13.90
C ILE A 386 1.90 4.29 14.61
N GLY A 387 1.45 3.09 14.99
CA GLY A 387 0.28 2.90 15.85
C GLY A 387 0.58 3.26 17.32
N GLN A 388 -0.32 3.98 17.98
CA GLN A 388 -0.09 4.57 19.30
C GLN A 388 -0.04 3.60 20.49
N ARG A 389 -0.52 2.35 20.32
CA ARG A 389 -0.72 1.44 21.47
C ARG A 389 0.60 1.12 22.22
N GLU A 390 1.75 1.33 21.58
CA GLU A 390 3.09 1.13 22.15
C GLU A 390 3.67 2.42 22.77
N LEU A 391 3.43 3.60 22.17
CA LEU A 391 3.88 4.90 22.71
C LEU A 391 3.29 5.23 24.10
N MET A 392 2.24 4.52 24.50
CA MET A 392 1.51 4.71 25.76
C MET A 392 1.87 3.74 26.89
N SER A 393 2.88 2.87 26.70
CA SER A 393 3.51 2.16 27.83
C SER A 393 4.54 3.03 28.57
N LEU A 394 4.76 4.26 28.12
CA LEU A 394 5.55 5.24 28.83
C LEU A 394 4.82 5.58 30.14
N SER A 395 5.48 5.32 31.26
CA SER A 395 5.07 5.90 32.54
C SER A 395 4.97 7.42 32.39
N GLU A 396 4.04 8.07 33.13
CA GLU A 396 3.86 9.53 33.10
C GLU A 396 5.18 10.30 33.32
N ASP A 397 6.19 9.66 33.93
CA ASP A 397 7.52 10.21 34.18
C ASP A 397 8.50 10.13 32.99
N GLU A 398 8.26 9.27 31.99
CA GLU A 398 9.13 9.11 30.81
C GLU A 398 8.64 9.87 29.57
N ILE A 399 7.37 10.28 29.54
CA ILE A 399 6.81 11.25 28.58
C ILE A 399 7.12 12.69 29.03
N PHE A 400 8.38 13.04 29.27
CA PHE A 400 8.74 14.44 29.54
C PHE A 400 9.93 14.88 28.69
N ASP A 401 9.61 15.16 27.42
CA ASP A 401 9.98 16.42 26.78
C ASP A 401 8.70 17.16 26.38
N SER A 402 7.86 17.45 27.38
CA SER A 402 6.63 18.24 27.24
C SER A 402 6.90 19.74 26.99
N SER A 403 8.12 20.10 26.55
CA SER A 403 8.41 21.43 26.04
C SER A 403 7.86 21.66 24.62
N ASN A 404 7.50 20.59 23.90
CA ASN A 404 6.68 20.67 22.68
C ASN A 404 5.19 20.58 23.03
N ALA A 405 4.69 21.69 23.57
CA ALA A 405 3.30 22.04 23.87
C ALA A 405 2.23 21.05 23.36
N GLN A 406 1.52 20.39 24.28
CA GLN A 406 0.14 19.98 24.00
C GLN A 406 -0.58 21.20 23.45
N ALA A 407 -0.88 21.18 22.15
CA ALA A 407 -1.58 22.28 21.53
C ALA A 407 -2.88 22.52 22.31
N SER A 408 -3.14 23.78 22.67
CA SER A 408 -4.40 24.15 23.31
C SER A 408 -5.55 23.71 22.38
N SER A 409 -6.30 22.68 22.79
CA SER A 409 -7.46 22.23 22.03
C SER A 409 -8.48 23.37 21.99
N LYS A 410 -9.14 23.53 20.85
CA LYS A 410 -10.27 24.47 20.71
C LYS A 410 -11.51 24.00 21.45
N TYR A 411 -11.53 22.74 21.86
CA TYR A 411 -12.67 22.10 22.49
C TYR A 411 -12.39 21.78 23.96
N SER A 412 -13.45 21.71 24.75
CA SER A 412 -13.34 21.27 26.14
C SER A 412 -12.81 19.83 26.22
N PRO A 413 -12.19 19.43 27.35
CA PRO A 413 -11.88 18.03 27.60
C PRO A 413 -13.10 17.13 27.30
N ASN A 414 -12.85 15.94 26.75
CA ASN A 414 -13.87 14.94 26.42
C ASN A 414 -14.89 15.33 25.32
N TYR A 415 -14.77 16.49 24.67
CA TYR A 415 -15.70 16.88 23.59
C TYR A 415 -15.68 15.92 22.40
N HIS A 416 -14.60 15.15 22.20
CA HIS A 416 -14.47 14.12 21.16
C HIS A 416 -15.26 12.83 21.44
N LEU A 417 -15.63 12.54 22.70
CA LEU A 417 -16.18 11.24 23.10
C LEU A 417 -17.38 10.75 22.26
N PRO A 418 -18.31 11.61 21.80
CA PRO A 418 -19.44 11.14 21.00
C PRO A 418 -19.04 10.57 19.63
N VAL A 419 -17.92 11.04 19.07
CA VAL A 419 -17.48 10.72 17.71
C VAL A 419 -16.23 9.83 17.67
N PHE A 420 -15.47 9.78 18.76
CA PHE A 420 -14.28 8.95 18.89
C PHE A 420 -14.61 7.47 19.14
N ASN A 421 -13.83 6.57 18.51
CA ASN A 421 -13.86 5.14 18.77
C ASN A 421 -12.42 4.60 18.81
N SER A 422 -11.96 4.09 19.95
CA SER A 422 -10.57 3.64 20.14
C SER A 422 -10.15 2.43 19.28
N GLY A 423 -11.09 1.74 18.64
CA GLY A 423 -10.81 0.66 17.68
C GLY A 423 -10.72 1.14 16.23
N LEU A 424 -11.25 2.32 15.92
CA LEU A 424 -11.36 2.86 14.54
C LEU A 424 -10.70 4.23 14.37
N CYS A 425 -10.34 4.89 15.47
CA CYS A 425 -9.66 6.17 15.51
C CYS A 425 -8.30 5.92 16.18
N LEU A 426 -7.25 5.83 15.37
CA LEU A 426 -5.87 5.69 15.83
C LEU A 426 -5.12 7.02 15.67
N SER A 427 -3.84 7.05 16.06
CA SER A 427 -2.97 8.21 15.85
C SER A 427 -3.02 8.69 14.39
N PRO A 428 -3.14 10.00 14.11
CA PRO A 428 -3.13 11.13 15.05
C PRO A 428 -4.52 11.58 15.53
N THR A 429 -5.57 10.77 15.31
CA THR A 429 -6.94 11.02 15.78
C THR A 429 -7.16 10.60 17.25
N ASP A 430 -6.19 9.93 17.88
CA ASP A 430 -6.31 9.57 19.29
C ASP A 430 -6.18 10.80 20.22
N PRO A 431 -6.93 10.89 21.33
CA PRO A 431 -6.80 11.95 22.32
C PRO A 431 -5.39 12.17 22.88
N GLN A 432 -4.57 11.13 22.93
CA GLN A 432 -3.19 11.18 23.44
C GLN A 432 -2.16 11.51 22.36
N SER A 433 -2.59 11.65 21.10
CA SER A 433 -1.70 12.06 20.01
C SER A 433 -1.09 13.43 20.30
N PRO A 434 0.22 13.60 20.03
CA PRO A 434 0.82 14.92 20.05
C PRO A 434 0.20 15.83 18.99
N ALA A 435 0.46 17.13 19.11
CA ALA A 435 0.12 18.05 18.04
C ALA A 435 0.97 17.77 16.79
N LEU A 436 0.49 18.20 15.63
CA LEU A 436 1.23 18.06 14.39
C LEU A 436 2.54 18.85 14.44
N GLU A 437 3.61 18.27 13.91
CA GLU A 437 4.92 18.91 13.77
C GLU A 437 5.37 18.92 12.31
N GLU A 438 6.28 19.83 11.98
CA GLU A 438 6.91 19.84 10.66
C GLU A 438 7.60 18.50 10.37
N GLY A 439 7.46 18.02 9.13
CA GLY A 439 8.00 16.72 8.71
C GLY A 439 7.06 15.54 8.98
N MET A 440 5.98 15.72 9.75
CA MET A 440 4.91 14.71 9.79
C MET A 440 4.19 14.63 8.44
N ILE A 441 3.83 13.42 8.03
CA ILE A 441 2.93 13.19 6.89
C ILE A 441 1.73 12.39 7.41
N VAL A 442 0.53 12.88 7.08
CA VAL A 442 -0.74 12.32 7.52
C VAL A 442 -1.73 12.23 6.36
N THR A 443 -2.59 11.23 6.35
CA THR A 443 -3.74 11.19 5.44
C THR A 443 -4.81 12.18 5.91
N VAL A 444 -5.66 12.66 5.00
CA VAL A 444 -6.94 13.32 5.33
C VAL A 444 -8.03 12.72 4.46
N GLU A 445 -8.80 11.81 5.06
CA GLU A 445 -9.66 10.85 4.38
C GLU A 445 -11.11 10.85 4.88
N PRO A 446 -11.80 12.01 5.02
CA PRO A 446 -13.20 11.98 5.42
C PRO A 446 -14.04 11.14 4.47
N GLY A 447 -15.05 10.46 5.02
CA GLY A 447 -15.97 9.66 4.24
C GLY A 447 -17.39 9.68 4.79
N ILE A 448 -18.36 9.50 3.87
CA ILE A 448 -19.77 9.29 4.20
C ILE A 448 -20.23 8.00 3.54
N TYR A 449 -20.72 7.08 4.35
CA TYR A 449 -21.11 5.74 3.96
C TYR A 449 -22.55 5.43 4.36
N PHE A 450 -23.20 4.61 3.56
CA PHE A 450 -24.57 4.14 3.74
C PHE A 450 -24.59 2.63 3.94
N SER A 451 -23.89 2.17 4.97
CA SER A 451 -23.84 0.75 5.32
C SER A 451 -25.18 0.29 5.87
N LEU A 452 -25.96 -0.42 5.04
CA LEU A 452 -27.23 -1.03 5.43
C LEU A 452 -27.09 -1.88 6.70
N TYR A 453 -26.05 -2.71 6.77
CA TYR A 453 -25.82 -3.58 7.93
C TYR A 453 -25.68 -2.78 9.23
N ALA A 454 -24.77 -1.80 9.27
CA ALA A 454 -24.60 -0.92 10.41
C ALA A 454 -25.89 -0.15 10.75
N LEU A 455 -26.57 0.42 9.76
CA LEU A 455 -27.81 1.17 9.96
C LEU A 455 -28.91 0.30 10.57
N GLU A 456 -29.18 -0.87 9.99
CA GLU A 456 -30.25 -1.77 10.41
C GLU A 456 -29.94 -2.50 11.72
N THR A 457 -28.67 -2.78 12.00
CA THR A 457 -28.27 -3.58 13.17
C THR A 457 -27.95 -2.72 14.39
N LEU A 458 -27.37 -1.52 14.20
CA LEU A 458 -26.80 -0.73 15.29
C LEU A 458 -27.54 0.59 15.54
N TYR A 459 -27.95 1.31 14.48
CA TYR A 459 -28.41 2.69 14.61
C TYR A 459 -29.93 2.83 14.58
N LEU A 460 -30.62 2.23 13.62
CA LEU A 460 -32.08 2.31 13.47
C LEU A 460 -32.86 1.58 14.59
N PRO A 461 -32.36 0.50 15.20
CA PRO A 461 -32.99 -0.08 16.40
C PRO A 461 -32.78 0.77 17.67
N SER A 462 -31.75 1.61 17.72
CA SER A 462 -31.43 2.40 18.89
C SER A 462 -32.35 3.63 19.02
N PRO A 463 -33.06 3.83 20.14
CA PRO A 463 -33.89 5.02 20.36
C PRO A 463 -33.06 6.32 20.47
N VAL A 464 -31.75 6.20 20.73
CA VAL A 464 -30.83 7.34 20.78
C VAL A 464 -30.62 7.93 19.38
N HIS A 465 -30.42 7.06 18.37
CA HIS A 465 -30.04 7.46 17.02
C HIS A 465 -31.23 7.53 16.05
N SER A 466 -32.15 6.57 16.13
CA SER A 466 -33.25 6.40 15.15
C SER A 466 -34.12 7.63 14.98
N LYS A 467 -34.38 8.39 16.07
CA LYS A 467 -35.16 9.64 16.02
C LYS A 467 -34.53 10.72 15.14
N TYR A 468 -33.22 10.64 14.90
CA TYR A 468 -32.46 11.60 14.09
C TYR A 468 -32.21 11.14 12.66
N ILE A 469 -32.56 9.90 12.27
CA ILE A 469 -32.26 9.35 10.95
C ILE A 469 -33.56 9.20 10.15
N ASN A 470 -33.66 9.96 9.05
CA ASN A 470 -34.83 9.94 8.18
C ASN A 470 -34.73 8.78 7.19
N LYS A 471 -35.41 7.67 7.47
CA LYS A 471 -35.39 6.45 6.64
C LYS A 471 -35.86 6.70 5.21
N ASP A 472 -36.88 7.54 5.03
CA ASP A 472 -37.46 7.83 3.71
C ASP A 472 -36.45 8.57 2.83
N VAL A 473 -35.79 9.58 3.39
CA VAL A 473 -34.74 10.32 2.67
C VAL A 473 -33.51 9.45 2.44
N LEU A 474 -33.07 8.71 3.48
CA LEU A 474 -31.90 7.84 3.46
C LEU A 474 -31.97 6.79 2.34
N SER A 475 -33.16 6.22 2.09
CA SER A 475 -33.36 5.20 1.05
C SER A 475 -32.84 5.61 -0.34
N ARG A 476 -32.88 6.91 -0.66
CA ARG A 476 -32.40 7.46 -1.94
C ARG A 476 -30.87 7.48 -2.05
N TYR A 477 -30.17 7.51 -0.92
CA TYR A 477 -28.71 7.57 -0.85
C TYR A 477 -28.05 6.19 -0.74
N ILE A 478 -28.79 5.15 -0.32
CA ILE A 478 -28.27 3.78 -0.21
C ILE A 478 -27.54 3.32 -1.50
N PRO A 479 -28.05 3.56 -2.73
CA PRO A 479 -27.36 3.12 -3.95
C PRO A 479 -26.03 3.82 -4.24
N VAL A 480 -25.76 4.96 -3.60
CA VAL A 480 -24.44 5.61 -3.65
C VAL A 480 -23.39 4.74 -2.97
N GLY A 481 -23.79 4.05 -1.89
CA GLY A 481 -22.95 3.19 -1.07
C GLY A 481 -22.03 3.98 -0.16
N GLY A 482 -21.07 4.71 -0.72
CA GLY A 482 -20.16 5.53 0.05
C GLY A 482 -19.29 6.43 -0.81
N VAL A 483 -18.78 7.49 -0.20
CA VAL A 483 -17.78 8.37 -0.78
C VAL A 483 -16.70 8.63 0.26
N ARG A 484 -15.45 8.37 -0.10
CA ARG A 484 -14.24 8.80 0.60
C ARG A 484 -13.33 9.56 -0.37
N ILE A 485 -12.66 10.59 0.13
CA ILE A 485 -11.66 11.35 -0.62
C ILE A 485 -10.48 11.54 0.32
N GLU A 486 -9.30 11.11 -0.12
CA GLU A 486 -8.10 11.01 0.72
C GLU A 486 -6.87 11.53 0.00
N ASP A 487 -6.07 12.27 0.73
CA ASP A 487 -4.79 12.80 0.26
C ASP A 487 -3.74 12.65 1.36
N ASP A 488 -2.49 12.41 0.95
CA ASP A 488 -1.29 12.44 1.77
C ASP A 488 -0.79 13.88 1.93
N ILE A 489 -0.74 14.36 3.18
CA ILE A 489 -0.41 15.75 3.50
C ILE A 489 0.86 15.84 4.36
N LEU A 490 1.88 16.50 3.82
CA LEU A 490 3.09 16.88 4.53
C LEU A 490 2.85 18.15 5.35
N ILE A 491 3.16 18.12 6.64
CA ILE A 491 3.19 19.31 7.50
C ILE A 491 4.52 20.04 7.29
N THR A 492 4.45 21.34 7.02
CA THR A 492 5.62 22.21 6.79
C THR A 492 5.71 23.26 7.88
N ALA A 493 6.85 23.95 8.02
CA ALA A 493 7.04 25.03 9.00
C ALA A 493 5.91 26.08 9.04
N ARG A 494 5.21 26.31 7.92
CA ARG A 494 4.21 27.39 7.77
C ARG A 494 2.80 26.88 7.44
N GLY A 495 2.55 25.58 7.47
CA GLY A 495 1.26 25.02 7.09
C GLY A 495 1.40 23.58 6.60
N TYR A 496 0.99 23.34 5.36
CA TYR A 496 0.97 22.01 4.76
C TYR A 496 1.30 22.04 3.27
N GLN A 497 1.72 20.89 2.75
CA GLN A 497 1.84 20.60 1.33
C GLN A 497 1.06 19.31 1.04
N ASN A 498 0.17 19.35 0.04
CA ASN A 498 -0.49 18.15 -0.44
C ASN A 498 0.47 17.42 -1.40
N LEU A 499 0.82 16.17 -1.09
CA LEU A 499 1.68 15.33 -1.92
C LEU A 499 0.88 14.60 -3.00
N THR A 500 -0.42 14.42 -2.79
CA THR A 500 -1.29 13.70 -3.71
C THR A 500 -1.73 14.56 -4.89
N THR A 501 -1.32 14.16 -6.09
CA THR A 501 -1.75 14.81 -7.35
C THR A 501 -2.83 14.03 -8.09
N ALA A 502 -3.38 12.96 -7.49
CA ALA A 502 -4.43 12.16 -8.11
C ALA A 502 -5.67 13.03 -8.39
N PRO A 503 -6.24 13.00 -9.60
CA PRO A 503 -7.33 13.88 -10.00
C PRO A 503 -8.60 13.66 -9.16
N LYS A 504 -9.28 14.74 -8.79
CA LYS A 504 -10.58 14.73 -8.10
C LYS A 504 -11.49 15.85 -8.61
N GLY A 505 -12.77 15.83 -8.22
CA GLY A 505 -13.78 16.78 -8.67
C GLY A 505 -13.93 16.82 -10.19
N GLU A 506 -13.99 18.03 -10.74
CA GLU A 506 -14.20 18.24 -12.18
C GLU A 506 -13.05 17.71 -13.05
N GLU A 507 -11.80 17.71 -12.56
CA GLU A 507 -10.67 17.14 -13.33
C GLU A 507 -10.90 15.65 -13.59
N MET A 508 -11.26 14.90 -12.55
CA MET A 508 -11.57 13.48 -12.64
C MET A 508 -12.73 13.22 -13.62
N LEU A 509 -13.81 14.00 -13.56
CA LEU A 509 -14.91 13.87 -14.53
C LEU A 509 -14.46 14.15 -15.96
N ASN A 510 -13.59 15.14 -16.17
CA ASN A 510 -13.07 15.49 -17.48
C ASN A 510 -12.20 14.36 -18.05
N ILE A 511 -11.40 13.70 -17.22
CA ILE A 511 -10.60 12.54 -17.61
C ILE A 511 -11.51 11.39 -18.07
N ILE A 512 -12.53 11.03 -17.28
CA ILE A 512 -13.51 9.98 -17.63
C ILE A 512 -14.18 10.29 -18.98
N LYS A 513 -14.56 11.57 -19.22
CA LYS A 513 -15.20 12.01 -20.47
C LYS A 513 -14.25 12.03 -21.67
N SER A 514 -12.96 12.29 -21.46
CA SER A 514 -11.98 12.48 -22.54
C SER A 514 -11.77 11.22 -23.37
N GLU A 515 -11.76 10.05 -22.72
CA GLU A 515 -11.67 8.74 -23.36
C GLU A 515 -12.90 8.43 -24.23
N ALA A 516 -14.09 8.77 -23.72
CA ALA A 516 -15.35 8.55 -24.43
C ALA A 516 -15.41 9.34 -25.75
N LYS A 517 -14.79 10.53 -25.79
CA LYS A 517 -14.71 11.37 -26.99
C LYS A 517 -13.67 10.85 -27.99
N ARG A 518 -12.53 10.32 -27.52
CA ARG A 518 -11.46 9.78 -28.38
C ARG A 518 -11.88 8.52 -29.14
N ASN A 519 -12.82 7.74 -28.59
CA ASN A 519 -13.33 6.51 -29.19
C ASN A 519 -14.71 6.66 -29.86
N ALA A 520 -15.22 7.89 -30.01
CA ALA A 520 -16.41 8.11 -30.82
C ALA A 520 -16.04 7.89 -32.30
N PRO A 521 -16.78 7.07 -33.06
CA PRO A 521 -16.52 6.92 -34.49
C PRO A 521 -16.58 8.30 -35.15
N GLU A 522 -15.53 8.67 -35.90
CA GLU A 522 -15.55 9.86 -36.74
C GLU A 522 -16.82 9.79 -37.60
N LYS A 523 -17.72 10.75 -37.41
CA LYS A 523 -18.79 10.97 -38.38
C LYS A 523 -18.10 11.45 -39.65
N ASP A 524 -18.18 10.65 -40.71
CA ASP A 524 -17.77 11.01 -42.07
C ASP A 524 -18.09 12.48 -42.34
N ALA A 525 -17.06 13.32 -42.33
CA ALA A 525 -17.17 14.67 -42.84
C ALA A 525 -17.17 14.55 -44.36
N SER A 526 -18.38 14.53 -44.94
CA SER A 526 -18.56 14.67 -46.39
C SER A 526 -17.90 15.96 -46.85
N ILE A 527 -16.70 15.85 -47.41
CA ILE A 527 -16.00 16.93 -48.08
C ILE A 527 -16.82 17.27 -49.33
N THR A 528 -17.61 18.33 -49.22
CA THR A 528 -18.18 19.03 -50.37
C THR A 528 -17.14 20.05 -50.85
N THR A 529 -16.28 19.62 -51.77
CA THR A 529 -15.40 20.53 -52.49
C THR A 529 -16.19 21.24 -53.58
N THR A 530 -16.36 22.56 -53.43
CA THR A 530 -16.72 23.44 -54.54
C THR A 530 -15.62 24.48 -54.76
N ALA A 531 -15.37 24.74 -56.06
CA ALA A 531 -14.58 25.80 -56.69
C ALA A 531 -13.08 25.55 -56.96
N PRO A 532 -12.46 26.25 -57.93
CA PRO A 532 -12.85 26.34 -59.35
C PRO A 532 -11.67 26.09 -60.31
N VAL A 533 -12.00 26.01 -61.60
CA VAL A 533 -11.15 25.77 -62.77
C VAL A 533 -9.96 26.73 -62.89
N GLY A 534 -8.75 26.16 -63.08
CA GLY A 534 -7.52 26.86 -63.44
C GLY A 534 -6.66 25.98 -64.38
N ARG A 535 -6.10 26.61 -65.42
CA ARG A 535 -5.69 26.04 -66.71
C ARG A 535 -4.20 25.63 -66.79
N PHE A 536 -3.95 24.61 -67.62
CA PHE A 536 -2.76 24.29 -68.44
C PHE A 536 -1.44 23.82 -67.81
N GLY A 537 -1.00 22.64 -68.28
CA GLY A 537 0.41 22.19 -68.30
C GLY A 537 0.54 20.73 -68.74
N LYS A 538 0.91 20.49 -69.99
CA LYS A 538 1.12 19.16 -70.62
C LYS A 538 2.40 18.49 -70.08
N SER A 539 2.40 17.15 -69.91
CA SER A 539 3.21 16.22 -70.73
C SER A 539 3.25 14.77 -70.17
N SER A 540 3.11 13.81 -71.11
CA SER A 540 3.71 12.44 -71.20
C SER A 540 3.38 11.39 -70.12
N LEU A 541 2.61 10.33 -70.47
CA LEU A 541 3.08 8.95 -70.85
C LEU A 541 3.55 8.17 -69.60
N GLU A 542 3.10 6.96 -69.23
CA GLU A 542 2.57 5.81 -69.98
C GLU A 542 1.82 4.83 -69.03
N THR A 543 0.79 4.21 -69.61
CA THR A 543 0.10 2.92 -69.37
C THR A 543 0.67 1.87 -68.39
N PHE A 544 -0.20 1.18 -67.62
CA PHE A 544 -0.57 -0.25 -67.86
C PHE A 544 -1.82 -0.72 -67.06
N VAL A 545 -2.81 -1.13 -67.86
CA VAL A 545 -3.96 -2.08 -67.77
C VAL A 545 -4.16 -3.00 -66.53
N GLU A 546 -5.25 -2.76 -65.76
CA GLU A 546 -6.56 -3.50 -65.68
C GLU A 546 -6.68 -5.04 -65.41
N PRO A 547 -7.89 -5.61 -65.10
CA PRO A 547 -8.25 -6.14 -63.76
C PRO A 547 -8.83 -7.60 -63.76
N SER A 548 -9.24 -8.15 -62.60
CA SER A 548 -10.26 -9.21 -62.55
C SER A 548 -10.94 -9.42 -61.18
N GLN A 549 -12.26 -9.34 -61.19
CA GLN A 549 -13.32 -9.84 -60.29
C GLN A 549 -14.37 -10.51 -61.24
N PRO A 550 -15.47 -11.22 -60.85
CA PRO A 550 -16.00 -11.59 -59.51
C PRO A 550 -16.70 -13.00 -59.37
N SER A 551 -17.17 -13.31 -58.14
CA SER A 551 -18.49 -13.92 -57.76
C SER A 551 -18.75 -15.47 -57.80
N PRO A 552 -19.91 -16.00 -57.29
CA PRO A 552 -20.37 -16.15 -55.88
C PRO A 552 -21.14 -17.50 -55.60
N LEU A 553 -21.76 -17.68 -54.40
CA LEU A 553 -23.05 -18.38 -54.06
C LEU A 553 -23.01 -19.07 -52.66
N MET A 554 -23.84 -18.65 -51.67
CA MET A 554 -25.18 -19.17 -51.23
C MET A 554 -25.15 -20.62 -50.67
N GLN A 555 -25.88 -21.11 -49.64
CA GLN A 555 -26.97 -20.70 -48.74
C GLN A 555 -27.07 -21.76 -47.58
N LYS A 556 -27.78 -21.45 -46.48
CA LYS A 556 -28.13 -22.29 -45.27
C LYS A 556 -29.17 -23.42 -45.59
N PRO A 557 -29.81 -24.21 -44.66
CA PRO A 557 -29.72 -24.40 -43.18
C PRO A 557 -29.77 -25.89 -42.64
N ALA A 558 -29.90 -26.05 -41.31
CA ALA A 558 -29.84 -27.24 -40.42
C ALA A 558 -30.83 -28.43 -40.67
N PRO A 559 -30.67 -29.61 -39.98
CA PRO A 559 -31.32 -29.83 -38.67
C PRO A 559 -30.58 -30.78 -37.66
N ARG A 560 -31.13 -30.84 -36.42
CA ARG A 560 -30.77 -31.71 -35.26
C ARG A 560 -31.04 -33.21 -35.49
N MET A 561 -30.22 -34.11 -34.92
CA MET A 561 -30.65 -35.18 -33.97
C MET A 561 -29.48 -36.03 -33.41
N ARG A 562 -29.69 -36.44 -32.15
CA ARG A 562 -29.08 -37.42 -31.23
C ARG A 562 -28.14 -38.51 -31.80
N GLY A 563 -27.15 -38.89 -31.00
CA GLY A 563 -26.49 -40.19 -31.08
C GLY A 563 -25.15 -40.25 -30.33
N THR A 564 -25.13 -41.06 -29.27
CA THR A 564 -24.02 -41.58 -28.47
C THR A 564 -22.67 -41.80 -29.17
N ASP A 565 -21.56 -41.45 -28.51
CA ASP A 565 -20.48 -42.40 -28.20
C ASP A 565 -19.41 -41.79 -27.27
N ALA A 566 -18.86 -42.67 -26.43
CA ALA A 566 -18.02 -42.41 -25.27
C ALA A 566 -16.51 -42.54 -25.54
N CYS A 567 -15.68 -41.78 -24.82
CA CYS A 567 -14.38 -42.20 -24.23
C CYS A 567 -13.70 -40.97 -23.60
N ARG A 568 -13.51 -40.91 -22.27
CA ARG A 568 -12.45 -41.51 -21.42
C ARG A 568 -11.57 -40.37 -20.87
N TYR A 569 -11.62 -40.13 -19.56
CA TYR A 569 -10.46 -40.00 -18.65
C TYR A 569 -10.98 -39.82 -17.22
N CYS A 570 -11.07 -40.91 -16.45
CA CYS A 570 -11.14 -40.87 -14.98
C CYS A 570 -10.40 -42.10 -14.43
N ARG A 571 -9.39 -41.87 -13.59
CA ARG A 571 -8.67 -42.91 -12.84
C ARG A 571 -9.33 -43.06 -11.48
N THR A 572 -9.63 -44.30 -11.07
CA THR A 572 -10.09 -44.62 -9.70
C THR A 572 -9.02 -45.44 -8.97
N ARG A 573 -8.81 -45.16 -7.68
CA ARG A 573 -8.02 -45.99 -6.75
C ARG A 573 -8.89 -46.27 -5.52
N LYS A 574 -8.97 -47.54 -5.13
CA LYS A 574 -9.83 -48.07 -4.06
C LYS A 574 -9.10 -48.06 -2.72
N VAL A 575 -9.70 -47.51 -1.66
CA VAL A 575 -9.30 -47.73 -0.26
C VAL A 575 -10.56 -48.01 0.55
N GLY A 576 -10.75 -49.26 0.99
CA GLY A 576 -11.84 -49.65 1.89
C GLY A 576 -13.26 -49.65 1.31
N ASN A 577 -14.26 -49.63 2.19
CA ASN A 577 -15.70 -49.79 1.89
C ASN A 577 -16.44 -48.47 1.59
N THR A 578 -15.74 -47.40 1.26
CA THR A 578 -16.36 -46.09 0.99
C THR A 578 -15.98 -45.62 -0.42
N MET A 579 -16.99 -45.35 -1.25
CA MET A 579 -16.85 -44.81 -2.60
C MET A 579 -17.22 -43.32 -2.56
N ILE A 580 -16.28 -42.41 -2.85
CA ILE A 580 -16.54 -40.97 -2.95
C ILE A 580 -16.53 -40.59 -4.43
N LEU A 581 -17.67 -40.09 -4.93
CA LEU A 581 -17.85 -39.52 -6.26
C LEU A 581 -17.89 -38.00 -6.13
N TRP A 582 -17.04 -37.29 -6.87
CA TRP A 582 -17.15 -35.84 -7.05
C TRP A 582 -18.01 -35.57 -8.29
N THR A 583 -19.09 -34.82 -8.13
CA THR A 583 -19.81 -34.18 -9.23
C THR A 583 -20.14 -32.73 -8.89
N SER A 584 -19.99 -31.88 -9.90
CA SER A 584 -20.15 -30.43 -9.88
C SER A 584 -21.61 -29.97 -9.73
N ASN A 585 -21.77 -28.91 -8.92
CA ASN A 585 -22.80 -27.86 -8.88
C ASN A 585 -24.26 -28.12 -8.40
N ASP A 586 -24.62 -27.22 -7.47
CA ASP A 586 -25.90 -26.53 -7.19
C ASP A 586 -26.90 -27.02 -6.11
N LEU A 587 -26.98 -26.16 -5.07
CA LEU A 587 -28.13 -25.66 -4.27
C LEU A 587 -28.65 -26.39 -3.01
N LEU A 588 -28.43 -25.69 -1.86
CA LEU A 588 -29.30 -25.42 -0.69
C LEU A 588 -30.15 -26.53 -0.03
N GLU A 589 -29.87 -26.85 1.25
CA GLU A 589 -30.73 -26.49 2.42
C GLU A 589 -30.18 -27.07 3.75
N HIS A 590 -30.53 -26.40 4.85
CA HIS A 590 -30.09 -26.59 6.24
C HIS A 590 -30.25 -28.00 6.83
N LEU A 591 -29.29 -28.43 7.67
CA LEU A 591 -29.62 -29.21 8.88
C LEU A 591 -28.51 -29.13 9.96
N LEU A 592 -28.86 -28.50 11.07
CA LEU A 592 -28.20 -28.59 12.38
C LEU A 592 -28.30 -30.03 12.92
N ILE A 593 -27.19 -30.66 13.26
CA ILE A 593 -27.17 -31.76 14.24
C ILE A 593 -25.98 -31.57 15.17
N SER A 594 -26.30 -31.25 16.43
CA SER A 594 -25.43 -31.40 17.58
C SER A 594 -25.24 -32.88 17.90
N THR A 595 -24.01 -33.31 18.19
CA THR A 595 -23.80 -34.58 18.90
C THR A 595 -22.91 -34.34 20.10
N VAL A 596 -23.56 -34.32 21.25
CA VAL A 596 -22.99 -34.56 22.58
C VAL A 596 -22.44 -35.98 22.60
N THR A 597 -21.24 -36.18 23.13
CA THR A 597 -20.81 -37.50 23.61
C THR A 597 -20.24 -37.34 25.01
N MET A 598 -21.08 -37.65 26.00
CA MET A 598 -20.59 -38.08 27.31
C MET A 598 -19.92 -39.44 27.15
N LEU A 599 -18.79 -39.66 27.81
CA LEU A 599 -18.50 -40.88 28.56
C LEU A 599 -17.32 -40.60 29.51
N SER A 600 -17.52 -40.97 30.77
CA SER A 600 -16.60 -40.98 31.92
C SER A 600 -16.93 -42.27 32.69
N PRO A 601 -16.12 -42.74 33.66
CA PRO A 601 -14.67 -42.92 33.73
C PRO A 601 -14.32 -44.37 34.10
N SER A 602 -13.03 -44.75 34.11
CA SER A 602 -12.46 -45.56 35.22
C SER A 602 -10.94 -45.79 35.08
N ASN A 603 -10.27 -45.57 36.21
CA ASN A 603 -8.94 -46.01 36.56
C ASN A 603 -8.75 -47.53 36.36
N THR A 604 -7.57 -47.99 35.96
CA THR A 604 -6.59 -48.68 36.83
C THR A 604 -5.39 -49.24 36.05
N ARG A 605 -4.23 -49.09 36.70
CA ARG A 605 -2.86 -49.61 36.45
C ARG A 605 -1.97 -48.85 35.49
#